data_AF-A0A3D3RK00-F1
#
_entry.id   AF-A0A3D3RK00-F1
#
_cell.length_a   1.000
_cell.length_b   1.000
_cell.length_c   1.000
_cell.angle_alpha   90.00
_cell.angle_beta   90.00
_cell.angle_gamma   90.00
#
_symmetry.space_group_name_H-M   'P 1'
#
loop_
_entity.id
_entity.type
_entity.pdbx_description
1 polymer ?
#
loop_
_entity_poly.entity_id
_entity_poly.type
_entity_poly.pdbx_seq_one_letter_code
_entity_poly.pdbx_strand_id
1 'polypeptide(L)'
;TSKEIELQKQTMIDGMNQTASLKGKLQRYETMAEQVQLRRAELNQRLLHYRSEEAKQKEEYDSLSEKSHEMKEKLLIAESELSRKERQLVQLQEELNQQRQQSSSLQREYHVVESRLETMKNMTERYEGYGNSIKRVMEQKSKKQGIHGVVADLIKTDKKYEIAIETALGGSIQNIVTEDEQIAKELIEYLKKNRYGRATFLPLTSVKG
;
A
#
# COMPACT_ATOMS: atom_id res chain seq x y z
N THR A 1 -96.38 -52.57 -75.01
CA THR A 1 -95.51 -53.75 -74.81
C THR A 1 -94.08 -53.55 -75.31
N SER A 2 -93.75 -53.54 -76.61
CA SER A 2 -92.31 -53.48 -77.03
C SER A 2 -91.63 -52.12 -76.80
N LYS A 3 -92.32 -51.00 -77.07
CA LYS A 3 -91.79 -49.63 -76.83
C LYS A 3 -91.62 -49.30 -75.34
N GLU A 4 -92.46 -49.86 -74.46
CA GLU A 4 -92.34 -49.66 -73.01
C GLU A 4 -91.13 -50.39 -72.44
N ILE A 5 -90.86 -51.62 -72.91
CA ILE A 5 -89.68 -52.40 -72.51
C ILE A 5 -88.40 -51.68 -72.93
N GLU A 6 -88.39 -51.06 -74.12
CA GLU A 6 -87.24 -50.31 -74.63
C GLU A 6 -87.00 -49.02 -73.85
N LEU A 7 -88.06 -48.29 -73.48
CA LEU A 7 -87.99 -47.12 -72.60
C LEU A 7 -87.51 -47.48 -71.18
N GLN A 8 -87.97 -48.61 -70.64
CA GLN A 8 -87.51 -49.14 -69.34
C GLN A 8 -86.03 -49.56 -69.38
N LYS A 9 -85.57 -50.12 -70.51
CA LYS A 9 -84.17 -50.49 -70.69
C LYS A 9 -83.28 -49.25 -70.81
N GLN A 10 -83.73 -48.23 -71.53
CA GLN A 10 -83.02 -46.95 -71.65
C GLN A 10 -82.88 -46.24 -70.29
N THR A 11 -83.98 -46.16 -69.52
CA THR A 11 -83.96 -45.59 -68.15
C THR A 11 -83.11 -46.40 -67.19
N MET A 12 -83.07 -47.73 -67.32
CA MET A 12 -82.15 -48.59 -66.56
C MET A 12 -80.68 -48.29 -66.91
N ILE A 13 -80.33 -48.15 -68.19
CA ILE A 13 -78.97 -47.82 -68.63
C ILE A 13 -78.56 -46.42 -68.13
N ASP A 14 -79.45 -45.43 -68.23
CA ASP A 14 -79.19 -44.08 -67.72
C ASP A 14 -79.01 -44.08 -66.19
N GLY A 15 -79.83 -44.86 -65.46
CA GLY A 15 -79.68 -45.06 -64.02
C GLY A 15 -78.38 -45.78 -63.64
N MET A 16 -77.95 -46.77 -64.44
CA MET A 16 -76.66 -47.45 -64.27
C MET A 16 -75.48 -46.49 -64.52
N ASN A 17 -75.55 -45.66 -65.55
CA ASN A 17 -74.53 -44.65 -65.86
C ASN A 17 -74.45 -43.56 -64.77
N GLN A 18 -75.60 -43.11 -64.25
CA GLN A 18 -75.64 -42.20 -63.10
C GLN A 18 -75.04 -42.84 -61.86
N THR A 19 -75.36 -44.10 -61.58
CA THR A 19 -74.80 -44.83 -60.43
C THR A 19 -73.28 -45.02 -60.56
N ALA A 20 -72.79 -45.37 -61.75
CA ALA A 20 -71.36 -45.46 -62.04
C ALA A 20 -70.65 -44.10 -61.88
N SER A 21 -71.27 -43.01 -62.36
CA SER A 21 -70.76 -41.65 -62.19
C SER A 21 -70.71 -41.23 -60.71
N LEU A 22 -71.78 -41.49 -59.95
CA LEU A 22 -71.85 -41.21 -58.52
C LEU A 22 -70.82 -42.03 -57.74
N LYS A 23 -70.62 -43.31 -58.07
CA LYS A 23 -69.59 -44.16 -57.47
C LYS A 23 -68.18 -43.63 -57.75
N GLY A 24 -67.90 -43.16 -58.97
CA GLY A 24 -66.63 -42.53 -59.32
C GLY A 24 -66.40 -41.20 -58.58
N LYS A 25 -67.45 -40.39 -58.38
CA LYS A 25 -67.38 -39.17 -57.56
C LYS A 25 -67.14 -39.50 -56.09
N LEU A 26 -67.82 -40.50 -55.54
CA LEU A 26 -67.65 -40.95 -54.15
C LEU A 26 -66.21 -41.37 -53.88
N GLN A 27 -65.65 -42.23 -54.74
CA GLN A 27 -64.26 -42.68 -54.62
C GLN A 27 -63.27 -41.50 -54.69
N ARG A 28 -63.51 -40.51 -55.56
CA ARG A 28 -62.68 -39.29 -55.61
C ARG A 28 -62.76 -38.48 -54.32
N TYR A 29 -63.96 -38.31 -53.75
CA TYR A 29 -64.13 -37.60 -52.50
C TYR A 29 -63.53 -38.35 -51.30
N GLU A 30 -63.58 -39.67 -51.29
CA GLU A 30 -62.91 -40.52 -50.28
C GLU A 30 -61.39 -40.32 -50.33
N THR A 31 -60.76 -40.45 -51.50
CA THR A 31 -59.32 -40.20 -51.65
C THR A 31 -58.94 -38.76 -51.26
N MET A 32 -59.77 -37.78 -51.63
CA MET A 32 -59.52 -36.38 -51.26
C MET A 32 -59.64 -36.16 -49.75
N ALA A 33 -60.59 -36.82 -49.09
CA ALA A 33 -60.73 -36.77 -47.64
C ALA A 33 -59.52 -37.41 -46.93
N GLU A 34 -59.03 -38.56 -47.43
CA GLU A 34 -57.82 -39.21 -46.91
C GLU A 34 -56.59 -38.30 -47.06
N GLN A 35 -56.39 -37.66 -48.21
CA GLN A 35 -55.29 -36.72 -48.43
C GLN A 35 -55.36 -35.52 -47.47
N VAL A 36 -56.56 -34.98 -47.22
CA VAL A 36 -56.76 -33.90 -46.24
C VAL A 36 -56.44 -34.37 -44.83
N GLN A 37 -56.83 -35.59 -44.45
CA GLN A 37 -56.52 -36.16 -43.14
C GLN A 37 -55.01 -36.33 -42.93
N LEU A 38 -54.30 -36.86 -43.93
CA LEU A 38 -52.84 -36.98 -43.89
C LEU A 38 -52.16 -35.62 -43.73
N ARG A 39 -52.59 -34.63 -44.52
CA ARG A 39 -52.03 -33.27 -44.43
C ARG A 39 -52.33 -32.61 -43.10
N ARG A 40 -53.50 -32.84 -42.51
CA ARG A 40 -53.86 -32.37 -41.17
C ARG A 40 -52.96 -33.00 -40.10
N ALA A 41 -52.69 -34.30 -40.21
CA ALA A 41 -51.79 -35.00 -39.29
C ALA A 41 -50.36 -34.45 -39.37
N GLU A 42 -49.83 -34.23 -40.58
CA GLU A 42 -48.52 -33.64 -40.80
C GLU A 42 -48.41 -32.22 -40.21
N LEU A 43 -49.42 -31.37 -40.47
CA LEU A 43 -49.46 -30.01 -39.92
C LEU A 43 -49.53 -30.02 -38.38
N ASN A 44 -50.28 -30.93 -37.78
CA ASN A 44 -50.35 -31.08 -36.34
C ASN A 44 -49.00 -31.51 -35.74
N GLN A 45 -48.29 -32.44 -36.40
CA GLN A 45 -46.94 -32.82 -35.95
C GLN A 45 -45.97 -31.64 -36.02
N ARG A 46 -45.99 -30.86 -37.11
CA ARG A 46 -45.15 -29.64 -37.21
C ARG A 46 -45.50 -28.62 -36.16
N LEU A 47 -46.78 -28.40 -35.88
CA LEU A 47 -47.23 -27.48 -34.84
C LEU A 47 -46.73 -27.90 -33.46
N LEU A 48 -46.81 -29.20 -33.13
CA LEU A 48 -46.28 -29.74 -31.88
C LEU A 48 -44.76 -29.58 -31.78
N HIS A 49 -44.04 -29.84 -32.88
CA HIS A 49 -42.60 -29.64 -32.95
C HIS A 49 -42.23 -28.17 -32.69
N TYR A 50 -42.85 -27.23 -33.40
CA TYR A 50 -42.57 -25.80 -33.21
C TYR A 50 -42.93 -25.29 -31.82
N ARG A 51 -44.03 -25.77 -31.22
CA ARG A 51 -44.36 -25.42 -29.83
C ARG A 51 -43.32 -25.95 -28.85
N SER A 52 -42.78 -27.14 -29.09
CA SER A 52 -41.71 -27.68 -28.24
C SER A 52 -40.43 -26.87 -28.36
N GLU A 53 -40.06 -26.45 -29.58
CA GLU A 53 -38.88 -25.62 -29.80
C GLU A 53 -39.04 -24.22 -29.21
N GLU A 54 -40.22 -23.61 -29.36
CA GLU A 54 -40.56 -22.32 -28.75
C GLU A 54 -40.45 -22.38 -27.22
N ALA A 55 -40.94 -23.45 -26.60
CA ALA A 55 -40.84 -23.64 -25.15
C ALA A 55 -39.38 -23.73 -24.68
N LYS A 56 -38.54 -24.51 -25.37
CA LYS A 56 -37.10 -24.62 -25.05
C LYS A 56 -36.39 -23.29 -25.20
N GLN A 57 -36.66 -22.57 -26.30
CA GLN A 57 -35.99 -21.32 -26.58
C GLN A 57 -36.40 -20.22 -25.59
N LYS A 58 -37.64 -20.26 -25.11
CA LYS A 58 -38.10 -19.38 -24.03
C LYS A 58 -37.39 -19.69 -22.71
N GLU A 59 -37.26 -20.96 -22.34
CA GLU A 59 -36.53 -21.37 -21.14
C GLU A 59 -35.05 -20.95 -21.18
N GLU A 60 -34.40 -21.11 -22.34
CA GLU A 60 -33.03 -20.65 -22.55
C GLU A 60 -32.92 -19.11 -22.46
N TYR A 61 -33.86 -18.38 -23.06
CA TYR A 61 -33.92 -16.92 -22.97
C TYR A 61 -34.06 -16.44 -21.52
N ASP A 62 -34.97 -17.03 -20.75
CA ASP A 62 -35.22 -16.65 -19.36
C ASP A 62 -33.97 -16.92 -18.49
N SER A 63 -33.31 -18.07 -18.69
CA SER A 63 -32.03 -18.41 -18.03
C SER A 63 -30.89 -17.46 -18.39
N LEU A 64 -30.74 -17.09 -19.67
CA LEU A 64 -29.73 -16.13 -20.11
C LEU A 64 -30.01 -14.72 -19.59
N SER A 65 -31.28 -14.31 -19.53
CA SER A 65 -31.71 -13.03 -19.01
C SER A 65 -31.37 -12.90 -17.52
N GLU A 66 -31.64 -13.95 -16.73
CA GLU A 66 -31.31 -13.99 -15.30
C GLU A 66 -29.79 -13.88 -15.07
N LYS A 67 -29.00 -14.67 -15.81
CA LYS A 67 -27.52 -14.60 -15.74
C LYS A 67 -26.98 -13.22 -16.12
N SER A 68 -27.57 -12.58 -17.14
CA SER A 68 -27.20 -11.24 -17.56
C SER A 68 -27.47 -10.21 -16.46
N HIS A 69 -28.61 -10.34 -15.78
CA HIS A 69 -28.96 -9.49 -14.65
C HIS A 69 -27.97 -9.65 -13.48
N GLU A 70 -27.68 -10.89 -13.09
CA GLU A 70 -26.73 -11.20 -12.03
C GLU A 70 -25.32 -10.67 -12.35
N MET A 71 -24.87 -10.83 -13.60
CA MET A 71 -23.56 -10.34 -14.04
C MET A 71 -23.49 -8.81 -14.00
N LYS A 72 -24.58 -8.12 -14.36
CA LYS A 72 -24.66 -6.66 -14.29
C LYS A 72 -24.62 -6.15 -12.85
N GLU A 73 -25.26 -6.84 -11.92
CA GLU A 73 -25.19 -6.50 -10.49
C GLU A 73 -23.77 -6.68 -9.95
N LYS A 74 -23.12 -7.80 -10.27
CA LYS A 74 -21.70 -8.04 -9.90
C LYS A 74 -20.77 -6.97 -10.47
N LEU A 75 -21.00 -6.54 -11.70
CA LEU A 75 -20.22 -5.48 -12.34
C LEU A 75 -20.35 -4.16 -11.56
N LEU A 76 -21.57 -3.75 -11.21
CA LEU A 76 -21.82 -2.53 -10.43
C LEU A 76 -21.13 -2.56 -9.07
N ILE A 77 -21.15 -3.71 -8.39
CA ILE A 77 -20.45 -3.90 -7.11
C ILE A 77 -18.95 -3.73 -7.32
N ALA A 78 -18.37 -4.41 -8.33
CA ALA A 78 -16.95 -4.35 -8.63
C ALA A 78 -16.49 -2.92 -8.98
N GLU A 79 -17.28 -2.17 -9.77
CA GLU A 79 -17.00 -0.77 -10.11
C GLU A 79 -16.99 0.14 -8.87
N SER A 80 -17.96 -0.06 -7.97
CA SER A 80 -18.02 0.67 -6.69
C SER A 80 -16.79 0.37 -5.80
N GLU A 81 -16.40 -0.90 -5.72
CA GLU A 81 -15.22 -1.30 -4.96
C GLU A 81 -13.92 -0.76 -5.55
N LEU A 82 -13.78 -0.79 -6.88
CA LEU A 82 -12.65 -0.20 -7.58
C LEU A 82 -12.53 1.29 -7.28
N SER A 83 -13.62 2.03 -7.42
CA SER A 83 -13.66 3.47 -7.13
C SER A 83 -13.29 3.77 -5.67
N ARG A 84 -13.74 2.94 -4.72
CA ARG A 84 -13.34 3.05 -3.31
C ARG A 84 -11.83 2.81 -3.13
N LYS A 85 -11.28 1.79 -3.78
CA LYS A 85 -9.86 1.45 -3.69
C LYS A 85 -8.96 2.52 -4.31
N GLU A 86 -9.38 3.12 -5.43
CA GLU A 86 -8.67 4.24 -6.05
C GLU A 86 -8.60 5.45 -5.10
N ARG A 87 -9.72 5.81 -4.46
CA ARG A 87 -9.73 6.89 -3.46
C ARG A 87 -8.80 6.60 -2.28
N GLN A 88 -8.80 5.35 -1.78
CA GLN A 88 -7.88 4.94 -0.71
C GLN A 88 -6.41 5.05 -1.15
N LEU A 89 -6.10 4.65 -2.38
CA LEU A 89 -4.74 4.71 -2.92
C LEU A 89 -4.23 6.16 -2.95
N VAL A 90 -5.05 7.10 -3.45
CA VAL A 90 -4.71 8.52 -3.47
C VAL A 90 -4.42 9.05 -2.06
N GLN A 91 -5.28 8.74 -1.08
CA GLN A 91 -5.08 9.15 0.31
C GLN A 91 -3.78 8.60 0.91
N LEU A 92 -3.54 7.29 0.76
CA LEU A 92 -2.30 6.69 1.25
C LEU A 92 -1.06 7.29 0.59
N GLN A 93 -1.15 7.68 -0.68
CA GLN A 93 -0.03 8.27 -1.40
C GLN A 93 0.27 9.70 -0.92
N GLU A 94 -0.76 10.47 -0.57
CA GLU A 94 -0.60 11.77 0.09
C GLU A 94 0.04 11.63 1.48
N GLU A 95 -0.45 10.70 2.31
CA GLU A 95 0.10 10.42 3.63
C GLU A 95 1.58 9.98 3.55
N LEU A 96 1.91 9.09 2.61
CA LEU A 96 3.28 8.64 2.38
C LEU A 96 4.21 9.79 2.00
N ASN A 97 3.74 10.71 1.16
CA ASN A 97 4.53 11.88 0.76
C ASN A 97 4.76 12.83 1.94
N GLN A 98 3.75 13.06 2.78
CA GLN A 98 3.89 13.88 4.00
C GLN A 98 4.88 13.26 4.98
N GLN A 99 4.78 11.95 5.23
CA GLN A 99 5.71 11.24 6.11
C GLN A 99 7.14 11.26 5.58
N ARG A 100 7.34 11.10 4.27
CA ARG A 100 8.67 11.22 3.64
C ARG A 100 9.27 12.62 3.83
N GLN A 101 8.47 13.68 3.67
CA GLN A 101 8.92 15.04 3.90
C GLN A 101 9.33 15.27 5.36
N GLN A 102 8.51 14.82 6.31
CA GLN A 102 8.80 14.91 7.73
C GLN A 102 10.06 14.13 8.11
N SER A 103 10.22 12.91 7.59
CA SER A 103 11.42 12.10 7.82
C SER A 103 12.67 12.79 7.28
N SER A 104 12.59 13.40 6.10
CA SER A 104 13.72 14.12 5.50
C SER A 104 14.07 15.40 6.27
N SER A 105 13.08 16.15 6.78
CA SER A 105 13.35 17.30 7.64
C SER A 105 14.01 16.88 8.95
N LEU A 106 13.48 15.83 9.60
CA LEU A 106 14.01 15.36 10.88
C LEU A 106 15.43 14.79 10.73
N GLN A 107 15.71 14.09 9.63
CA GLN A 107 17.06 13.60 9.34
C GLN A 107 18.06 14.75 9.12
N ARG A 108 17.65 15.83 8.44
CA ARG A 108 18.49 17.03 8.29
C ARG A 108 18.76 17.69 9.64
N GLU A 109 17.75 17.85 10.47
CA GLU A 109 17.91 18.41 11.81
C GLU A 109 18.84 17.56 12.68
N TYR A 110 18.66 16.24 12.64
CA TYR A 110 19.52 15.29 13.32
C TYR A 110 20.99 15.47 12.92
N HIS A 111 21.30 15.49 11.62
CA HIS A 111 22.68 15.65 11.16
C HIS A 111 23.29 17.01 11.53
N VAL A 112 22.49 18.08 11.57
CA VAL A 112 22.97 19.39 12.05
C VAL A 112 23.34 19.33 13.53
N VAL A 113 22.48 18.73 14.35
CA VAL A 113 22.72 18.59 15.80
C VAL A 113 23.90 17.65 16.07
N GLU A 114 23.99 16.53 15.35
CA GLU A 114 25.08 15.56 15.43
C GLU A 114 26.43 16.19 15.06
N SER A 115 26.51 16.91 13.93
CA SER A 115 27.73 17.61 13.52
C SER A 115 28.15 18.69 14.51
N ARG A 116 27.18 19.41 15.08
CA ARG A 116 27.45 20.40 16.13
C ARG A 116 27.98 19.73 17.40
N LEU A 117 27.40 18.60 17.81
CA LEU A 117 27.84 17.83 18.96
C LEU A 117 29.27 17.30 18.75
N GLU A 118 29.57 16.76 17.57
CA GLU A 118 30.90 16.26 17.24
C GLU A 118 31.94 17.38 17.24
N THR A 119 31.61 18.53 16.65
CA THR A 119 32.47 19.73 16.73
C THR A 119 32.74 20.12 18.17
N MET A 120 31.70 20.20 19.01
CA MET A 120 31.85 20.57 20.43
C MET A 120 32.70 19.55 21.20
N LYS A 121 32.48 18.25 21.00
CA LYS A 121 33.31 17.19 21.60
C LYS A 121 34.77 17.32 21.20
N ASN A 122 35.05 17.51 19.91
CA ASN A 122 36.40 17.68 19.40
C ASN A 122 37.09 18.92 19.99
N MET A 123 36.37 20.03 20.13
CA MET A 123 36.89 21.24 20.79
C MET A 123 37.20 20.99 22.27
N THR A 124 36.31 20.30 23.00
CA THR A 124 36.51 19.95 24.41
C THR A 124 37.72 19.02 24.59
N GLU A 125 37.84 17.95 23.80
CA GLU A 125 38.96 17.00 23.89
C GLU A 125 40.31 17.66 23.56
N ARG A 126 40.32 18.66 22.67
CA ARG A 126 41.51 19.42 22.30
C ARG A 126 41.81 20.58 23.25
N TYR A 127 41.01 20.76 24.30
CA TYR A 127 41.07 21.89 25.21
C TYR A 127 41.11 23.23 24.45
N GLU A 128 40.34 23.33 23.34
CA GLU A 128 40.22 24.57 22.58
C GLU A 128 39.53 25.65 23.43
N GLY A 129 40.04 26.88 23.39
CA GLY A 129 39.60 27.98 24.26
C GLY A 129 40.40 28.13 25.56
N TYR A 130 41.17 27.11 25.97
CA TYR A 130 42.14 27.24 27.06
C TYR A 130 43.43 27.91 26.58
N GLY A 131 44.16 28.54 27.50
CA GLY A 131 45.49 29.08 27.21
C GLY A 131 46.46 28.01 26.69
N ASN A 132 47.37 28.39 25.79
CA ASN A 132 48.33 27.46 25.16
C ASN A 132 49.12 26.63 26.18
N SER A 133 49.48 27.20 27.33
CA SER A 133 50.16 26.49 28.41
C SER A 133 49.34 25.32 28.98
N ILE A 134 48.05 25.52 29.20
CA ILE A 134 47.14 24.51 29.76
C ILE A 134 46.94 23.37 28.75
N LYS A 135 46.70 23.72 27.48
CA LYS A 135 46.58 22.74 26.39
C LYS A 135 47.80 21.82 26.30
N ARG A 136 49.01 22.39 26.35
CA ARG A 136 50.26 21.62 26.29
C ARG A 136 50.46 20.69 27.47
N VAL A 137 49.98 21.06 28.66
CA VAL A 137 50.00 20.17 29.83
C VAL A 137 48.98 19.04 29.68
N MET A 138 47.75 19.35 29.23
CA MET A 138 46.72 18.33 29.02
C MET A 138 47.10 17.32 27.93
N GLU A 139 47.84 17.72 26.90
CA GLU A 139 48.45 16.81 25.91
C GLU A 139 49.42 15.78 26.55
N GLN A 140 49.98 16.07 27.74
CA GLN A 140 50.82 15.12 28.48
C GLN A 140 50.03 14.18 29.39
N LYS A 141 48.72 14.38 29.58
CA LYS A 141 47.88 13.59 30.50
C LYS A 141 47.94 12.08 30.22
N SER A 142 48.03 11.68 28.96
CA SER A 142 48.16 10.26 28.56
C SER A 142 49.57 9.70 28.73
N LYS A 143 50.60 10.56 28.79
CA LYS A 143 52.02 10.17 28.86
C LYS A 143 52.59 10.24 30.28
N LYS A 144 52.01 11.09 31.12
CA LYS A 144 52.46 11.34 32.49
C LYS A 144 51.31 11.12 33.46
N GLN A 145 51.45 10.08 34.28
CA GLN A 145 50.49 9.80 35.35
C GLN A 145 50.51 10.92 36.41
N GLY A 146 49.38 11.11 37.10
CA GLY A 146 49.21 12.13 38.14
C GLY A 146 48.78 13.52 37.65
N ILE A 147 48.37 13.66 36.38
CA ILE A 147 47.62 14.82 35.88
C ILE A 147 46.12 14.48 35.94
N HIS A 148 45.38 15.09 36.87
CA HIS A 148 43.96 14.80 37.05
C HIS A 148 43.09 15.53 36.03
N GLY A 149 43.43 16.77 35.70
CA GLY A 149 42.69 17.60 34.75
C GLY A 149 42.65 19.06 35.17
N VAL A 150 41.84 19.86 34.50
CA VAL A 150 41.50 21.21 34.97
C VAL A 150 40.34 21.15 35.97
N VAL A 151 40.23 22.15 36.84
CA VAL A 151 39.14 22.24 37.83
C VAL A 151 37.76 22.16 37.15
N ALA A 152 37.59 22.78 35.97
CA ALA A 152 36.37 22.71 35.17
C ALA A 152 35.92 21.26 34.86
N ASP A 153 36.86 20.34 34.59
CA ASP A 153 36.54 18.95 34.25
C ASP A 153 36.15 18.11 35.49
N LEU A 154 36.50 18.59 36.68
CA LEU A 154 36.37 17.86 37.95
C LEU A 154 35.13 18.26 38.74
N ILE A 155 34.52 19.40 38.43
CA ILE A 155 33.32 19.90 39.10
C ILE A 155 32.09 19.53 38.27
N LYS A 156 31.08 18.96 38.93
CA LYS A 156 29.74 18.76 38.37
C LYS A 156 28.74 19.59 39.19
N THR A 157 27.88 20.32 38.51
CA THR A 157 26.85 21.15 39.14
C THR A 157 25.56 21.11 38.35
N ASP A 158 24.44 21.39 39.02
CA ASP A 158 23.17 21.66 38.35
C ASP A 158 23.26 22.95 37.53
N LYS A 159 22.58 22.97 36.37
CA LYS A 159 22.51 24.12 35.45
C LYS A 159 22.10 25.43 36.13
N LYS A 160 21.25 25.36 37.16
CA LYS A 160 20.80 26.53 37.94
C LYS A 160 21.94 27.25 38.68
N TYR A 161 23.06 26.58 38.97
CA TYR A 161 24.18 27.15 39.72
C TYR A 161 25.44 27.36 38.87
N GLU A 162 25.41 26.99 37.58
CA GLU A 162 26.54 27.03 36.67
C GLU A 162 27.18 28.42 36.60
N ILE A 163 26.36 29.45 36.36
CA ILE A 163 26.83 30.86 36.27
C ILE A 163 27.44 31.34 37.59
N ALA A 164 26.85 30.97 38.72
CA ALA A 164 27.34 31.39 40.04
C ALA A 164 28.71 30.77 40.35
N ILE A 165 28.89 29.48 40.03
CA ILE A 165 30.15 28.76 40.22
C ILE A 165 31.22 29.27 39.25
N GLU A 166 30.87 29.47 37.98
CA GLU A 166 31.78 30.05 36.97
C GLU A 166 32.28 31.43 37.42
N THR A 167 31.37 32.28 37.90
CA THR A 167 31.71 33.63 38.38
C THR A 167 32.57 33.58 39.64
N ALA A 168 32.28 32.69 40.59
CA ALA A 168 33.02 32.56 41.85
C ALA A 168 34.44 32.03 41.63
N LEU A 169 34.61 31.05 40.74
CA LEU A 169 35.93 30.49 40.42
C LEU A 169 36.71 31.40 39.46
N GLY A 170 36.03 32.09 38.55
CA GLY A 170 36.65 32.94 37.54
C GLY A 170 37.78 32.20 36.81
N GLY A 171 38.92 32.85 36.63
CA GLY A 171 40.09 32.24 35.95
C GLY A 171 40.67 31.01 36.67
N SER A 172 40.38 30.80 37.96
CA SER A 172 40.88 29.65 38.70
C SER A 172 40.23 28.32 38.27
N ILE A 173 39.09 28.39 37.57
CA ILE A 173 38.42 27.21 37.00
C ILE A 173 39.30 26.49 35.97
N GLN A 174 40.30 27.18 35.39
CA GLN A 174 41.25 26.64 34.43
C GLN A 174 42.54 26.10 35.09
N ASN A 175 42.65 26.16 36.42
CA ASN A 175 43.82 25.65 37.14
C ASN A 175 43.93 24.12 36.98
N ILE A 176 45.17 23.61 36.96
CA ILE A 176 45.47 22.21 36.69
C ILE A 176 45.67 21.46 38.01
N VAL A 177 44.89 20.41 38.25
CA VAL A 177 45.02 19.57 39.44
C VAL A 177 46.03 18.44 39.17
N THR A 178 47.01 18.31 40.06
CA THR A 178 48.07 17.29 40.00
C THR A 178 48.10 16.46 41.29
N GLU A 179 48.58 15.22 41.22
CA GLU A 179 48.68 14.33 42.38
C GLU A 179 49.49 14.96 43.53
N ASP A 180 50.67 15.52 43.22
CA ASP A 180 51.57 16.09 44.21
C ASP A 180 52.38 17.28 43.65
N GLU A 181 53.19 17.91 44.51
CA GLU A 181 54.04 19.04 44.13
C GLU A 181 55.14 18.66 43.15
N GLN A 182 55.59 17.40 43.19
CA GLN A 182 56.70 16.93 42.39
C GLN A 182 56.28 16.90 40.92
N ILE A 183 55.10 16.35 40.63
CA ILE A 183 54.51 16.35 39.30
C ILE A 183 54.24 17.79 38.81
N ALA A 184 53.76 18.67 39.68
CA ALA A 184 53.57 20.08 39.34
C ALA A 184 54.89 20.76 38.94
N LYS A 185 55.98 20.57 39.71
CA LYS A 185 57.32 21.10 39.40
C LYS A 185 57.84 20.59 38.06
N GLU A 186 57.64 19.30 37.78
CA GLU A 186 58.06 18.69 36.51
C GLU A 186 57.30 19.26 35.31
N LEU A 187 56.00 19.55 35.47
CA LEU A 187 55.19 20.18 34.42
C LEU A 187 55.51 21.67 34.23
N ILE A 188 55.86 22.38 35.30
CA ILE A 188 56.38 23.76 35.22
C ILE A 188 57.69 23.78 34.42
N GLU A 189 58.60 22.86 34.71
CA GLU A 189 59.87 22.74 33.97
C GLU A 189 59.63 22.35 32.50
N TYR A 190 58.66 21.47 32.23
CA TYR A 190 58.24 21.16 30.86
C TYR A 190 57.76 22.41 30.11
N LEU A 191 56.90 23.22 30.72
CA LEU A 191 56.42 24.47 30.12
C LEU A 191 57.56 25.47 29.88
N LYS A 192 58.48 25.59 30.84
CA LYS A 192 59.62 26.52 30.78
C LYS A 192 60.62 26.13 29.70
N LYS A 193 61.02 24.85 29.64
CA LYS A 193 61.97 24.32 28.63
C LYS A 193 61.47 24.56 27.20
N ASN A 194 60.17 24.39 26.99
CA ASN A 194 59.55 24.52 25.67
C ASN A 194 58.95 25.91 25.40
N ARG A 195 59.07 26.86 26.35
CA ARG A 195 58.52 28.23 26.26
C ARG A 195 57.02 28.26 25.95
N TYR A 196 56.24 27.35 26.54
CA TYR A 196 54.80 27.23 26.30
C TYR A 196 53.92 28.17 27.12
N GLY A 197 54.52 29.01 27.97
CA GLY A 197 53.84 30.01 28.78
C GLY A 197 53.72 29.60 30.25
N ARG A 198 52.73 30.15 30.94
CA ARG A 198 52.50 29.96 32.39
C ARG A 198 51.17 29.28 32.62
N ALA A 199 51.11 28.37 33.59
CA ALA A 199 49.88 27.74 34.08
C ALA A 199 49.94 27.67 35.61
N THR A 200 48.77 27.64 36.25
CA THR A 200 48.65 27.48 37.70
C THR A 200 48.31 26.04 38.02
N PHE A 201 49.04 25.45 38.97
CA PHE A 201 48.89 24.06 39.38
C PHE A 201 48.37 23.98 40.82
N LEU A 202 47.55 22.97 41.09
CA LEU A 202 46.95 22.67 42.39
C LEU A 202 47.33 21.22 42.78
N PRO A 203 48.47 21.04 43.48
CA PRO A 203 48.86 19.74 44.02
C PRO A 203 47.91 19.26 45.11
N LEU A 204 47.38 18.04 45.01
CA LEU A 204 46.48 17.49 46.05
C LEU A 204 47.18 17.43 47.42
N THR A 205 48.50 17.25 47.46
CA THR A 205 49.30 17.23 48.70
C THR A 205 49.41 18.59 49.41
N SER A 206 49.17 19.69 48.70
CA SER A 206 49.52 21.05 49.17
C SER A 206 48.33 21.99 49.24
N VAL A 207 47.23 21.62 48.59
CA VAL A 207 45.94 22.28 48.80
C VAL A 207 45.48 21.99 50.23
N LYS A 208 45.50 23.02 51.08
CA LYS A 208 44.87 22.99 52.40
C LYS A 208 43.49 23.62 52.27
N GLY A 209 42.46 22.83 52.58
CA GLY A 209 41.09 23.31 52.76
C GLY A 209 40.92 24.04 54.08
#